data_AF-R6SVE4-F1
#
_entry.id   AF-R6SVE4-F1
#
_cell.length_a   1.000
_cell.length_b   1.000
_cell.length_c   1.000
_cell.angle_alpha   90.00
_cell.angle_beta   90.00
_cell.angle_gamma   90.00
#
_symmetry.space_group_name_H-M   'P 1'
#
loop_
_entity.id
_entity.type
_entity.pdbx_description
1 polymer ?
#
loop_
_entity_poly.entity_id
_entity_poly.type
_entity_poly.pdbx_seq_one_letter_code
_entity_poly.pdbx_strand_id
1 'polypeptide(L)'
;MDIDEKIMELKNSPLFVMSLSSKELFHSNFLAWLFERNTGYIQIFFPMLQKESSKVVREERNRDISIHSNNRVYVVENKLKSMPYLNQLEGYQKELGQGFGGGGFKRI
;
A
#
# COMPACT_ATOMS: atom_id res chain seq x y z
N MET A 1 14.64 -21.39 21.33
CA MET A 1 14.02 -20.44 20.40
C MET A 1 12.65 -20.99 20.09
N ASP A 2 11.64 -20.27 20.54
CA ASP A 2 10.24 -20.63 20.41
C ASP A 2 9.77 -20.51 18.95
N ILE A 3 8.73 -21.24 18.56
CA ILE A 3 8.21 -21.20 17.18
C ILE A 3 7.68 -19.80 16.85
N ASP A 4 7.09 -19.13 17.85
CA ASP A 4 6.57 -17.77 17.71
C ASP A 4 7.70 -16.75 17.48
N GLU A 5 8.85 -16.92 18.13
CA GLU A 5 10.04 -16.09 17.90
C GLU A 5 10.51 -16.21 16.44
N LYS A 6 10.59 -17.44 15.90
CA LYS A 6 10.98 -17.65 14.50
C LYS A 6 9.99 -17.07 13.51
N ILE A 7 8.69 -17.20 13.79
CA ILE A 7 7.64 -16.58 12.96
C ILE A 7 7.80 -15.07 12.96
N MET A 8 8.12 -14.46 14.11
CA MET A 8 8.34 -13.03 14.23
C MET A 8 9.59 -12.56 13.47
N GLU A 9 10.69 -13.30 13.54
CA GLU A 9 11.90 -13.04 12.74
C GLU A 9 11.61 -13.07 11.24
N LEU A 10 10.87 -14.08 10.77
CA LEU A 10 10.50 -14.19 9.35
C LEU A 10 9.62 -13.01 8.91
N LYS A 11 8.62 -12.63 9.71
CA LYS A 11 7.77 -11.46 9.41
C LYS A 11 8.55 -10.14 9.37
N ASN A 12 9.72 -10.07 10.02
CA ASN A 12 10.63 -8.93 9.98
C ASN A 12 11.64 -8.98 8.84
N SER A 13 11.74 -10.10 8.11
CA SER A 13 12.59 -10.20 6.93
C SER A 13 11.88 -9.64 5.68
N PRO A 14 12.40 -8.57 5.06
CA PRO A 14 11.81 -8.05 3.82
C PRO A 14 11.83 -9.08 2.70
N LEU A 15 12.89 -9.89 2.58
CA LEU A 15 12.97 -10.96 1.59
C LEU A 15 11.88 -12.02 1.78
N PHE A 16 11.58 -12.39 3.04
CA PHE A 16 10.53 -13.33 3.33
C PHE A 16 9.15 -12.75 2.99
N VAL A 17 8.85 -11.52 3.41
CA VAL A 17 7.54 -10.92 3.12
C VAL A 17 7.31 -10.73 1.62
N MET A 18 8.37 -10.40 0.89
CA MET A 18 8.36 -10.35 -0.56
C MET A 18 8.07 -11.73 -1.18
N SER A 19 8.68 -12.82 -0.66
CA SER A 19 8.50 -14.17 -1.23
C SER A 19 7.11 -14.79 -1.04
N LEU A 20 6.27 -14.27 -0.14
CA LEU A 20 4.94 -14.80 0.16
C LEU A 20 3.88 -14.62 -0.95
N SER A 21 4.23 -14.08 -2.13
CA SER A 21 3.24 -13.76 -3.17
C SER A 21 3.77 -13.91 -4.59
N SER A 22 2.85 -13.89 -5.58
CA SER A 22 3.20 -13.93 -7.01
C SER A 22 3.99 -12.68 -7.42
N LYS A 23 4.70 -12.70 -8.56
CA LYS A 23 5.55 -11.58 -9.03
C LYS A 23 4.84 -10.22 -9.04
N GLU A 24 3.54 -10.15 -9.29
CA GLU A 24 2.80 -8.88 -9.31
C GLU A 24 2.42 -8.40 -7.91
N LEU A 25 2.05 -9.33 -7.03
CA LEU A 25 1.71 -9.03 -5.62
C LEU A 25 2.94 -8.81 -4.74
N PHE A 26 4.12 -9.27 -5.20
CA PHE A 26 5.43 -9.17 -4.55
C PHE A 26 5.77 -7.76 -4.08
N HIS A 27 5.37 -6.75 -4.85
CA HIS A 27 5.73 -5.36 -4.60
C HIS A 27 4.69 -4.64 -3.74
N SER A 28 3.41 -5.01 -3.85
CA SER A 28 2.35 -4.51 -2.97
C SER A 28 2.51 -5.07 -1.55
N ASN A 29 2.95 -6.34 -1.41
CA ASN A 29 3.43 -6.93 -0.15
C ASN A 29 4.50 -6.04 0.49
N PHE A 30 5.56 -5.72 -0.28
CA PHE A 30 6.70 -4.98 0.23
C PHE A 30 6.35 -3.56 0.64
N LEU A 31 5.61 -2.84 -0.18
CA LEU A 31 5.20 -1.46 0.12
C LEU A 31 4.30 -1.39 1.35
N ALA A 32 3.32 -2.29 1.47
CA ALA A 32 2.46 -2.33 2.65
C ALA A 32 3.28 -2.63 3.92
N TRP A 33 4.15 -3.64 3.86
CA TRP A 33 5.07 -3.99 4.95
C TRP A 33 5.98 -2.82 5.37
N LEU A 34 6.43 -2.03 4.39
CA LEU A 34 7.28 -0.86 4.60
C LEU A 34 6.48 0.28 5.26
N PHE A 35 5.26 0.54 4.78
CA PHE A 35 4.38 1.57 5.31
C PHE A 35 3.93 1.26 6.74
N GLU A 36 3.63 0.00 7.06
CA GLU A 36 3.27 -0.47 8.40
C GLU A 36 4.40 -0.26 9.41
N ARG A 37 5.67 -0.34 8.98
CA ARG A 37 6.85 -0.12 9.84
C ARG A 37 7.20 1.34 10.02
N ASN A 38 6.99 2.14 8.99
CA ASN A 38 7.30 3.56 9.03
C ASN A 38 6.39 4.32 8.07
N THR A 39 5.41 5.03 8.65
CA THR A 39 4.47 5.87 7.92
C THR A 39 5.13 7.03 7.19
N GLY A 40 6.39 7.38 7.50
CA GLY A 40 7.15 8.35 6.72
C GLY A 40 7.33 7.97 5.25
N TYR A 41 7.35 6.67 4.92
CA TYR A 41 7.43 6.24 3.52
C TYR A 41 6.14 6.50 2.73
N ILE A 42 4.99 6.64 3.40
CA ILE A 42 3.73 7.04 2.76
C ILE A 42 3.86 8.45 2.19
N GLN A 43 4.61 9.33 2.86
CA GLN A 43 4.77 10.73 2.46
C GLN A 43 5.52 10.90 1.14
N ILE A 44 6.25 9.88 0.67
CA ILE A 44 6.86 9.87 -0.66
C ILE A 44 5.77 9.94 -1.75
N PHE A 45 4.64 9.27 -1.52
CA PHE A 45 3.50 9.27 -2.44
C PHE A 45 2.54 10.42 -2.14
N PHE A 46 2.38 10.76 -0.86
CA PHE A 46 1.43 11.77 -0.40
C PHE A 46 2.08 12.71 0.63
N PRO A 47 2.87 13.72 0.20
CA PRO A 47 3.61 14.59 1.12
C PRO A 47 2.74 15.35 2.13
N MET A 48 1.46 15.53 1.80
CA MET A 48 0.47 16.23 2.63
C MET A 48 -0.08 15.37 3.77
N LEU A 49 0.15 14.04 3.74
CA LEU A 49 -0.27 13.14 4.81
C LEU A 49 0.65 13.33 6.01
N GLN A 50 0.09 13.81 7.11
CA GLN A 50 0.82 13.88 8.38
C GLN A 50 1.13 12.46 8.89
N LYS A 51 2.13 12.35 9.77
CA LYS A 51 2.52 11.12 10.48
C LYS A 51 1.44 10.70 11.49
N GLU A 52 0.22 10.50 11.02
CA GLU A 52 -0.91 10.06 11.82
C GLU A 52 -1.10 8.54 11.68
N SER A 53 -1.93 7.97 12.55
CA SER A 53 -2.28 6.54 12.56
C SER A 53 -3.01 6.15 11.29
N SER A 54 -2.23 5.87 10.25
CA SER A 54 -2.74 5.46 8.94
C SER A 54 -2.90 3.95 8.93
N LYS A 55 -4.11 3.46 8.63
CA LYS A 55 -4.33 2.02 8.44
C LYS A 55 -4.03 1.67 6.99
N VAL A 56 -3.04 0.80 6.79
CA VAL A 56 -2.66 0.29 5.48
C VAL A 56 -3.44 -1.01 5.23
N VAL A 57 -4.15 -1.09 4.13
CA VAL A 57 -4.94 -2.25 3.70
C VAL A 57 -4.55 -2.58 2.27
N ARG A 58 -4.44 -3.87 1.97
CA ARG A 58 -4.10 -4.34 0.63
C ARG A 58 -5.31 -4.94 -0.05
N GLU A 59 -5.32 -4.87 -1.38
CA GLU A 59 -6.30 -5.57 -2.24
C GLU A 59 -7.76 -5.22 -1.88
N GLU A 60 -7.98 -4.05 -1.28
CA GLU A 60 -9.29 -3.58 -0.89
C GLU A 60 -10.04 -3.14 -2.14
N ARG A 61 -11.11 -3.87 -2.50
CA ARG A 61 -11.97 -3.54 -3.65
C ARG A 61 -11.17 -3.34 -4.95
N ASN A 62 -10.24 -4.26 -5.22
CA ASN A 62 -9.35 -4.26 -6.39
C ASN A 62 -8.32 -3.12 -6.45
N ARG A 63 -8.09 -2.41 -5.34
CA ARG A 63 -6.98 -1.46 -5.18
C ARG A 63 -5.75 -2.15 -4.66
N ASP A 64 -4.58 -1.86 -5.21
CA ASP A 64 -3.34 -2.53 -4.79
C ASP A 64 -3.03 -2.25 -3.30
N ILE A 65 -3.00 -0.98 -2.91
CA ILE A 65 -2.83 -0.54 -1.51
C ILE A 65 -3.76 0.65 -1.22
N SER A 66 -4.52 0.55 -0.14
CA SER A 66 -5.37 1.61 0.40
C SER A 66 -4.86 2.06 1.76
N ILE A 67 -4.69 3.36 1.93
CA ILE A 67 -4.20 4.01 3.15
C ILE A 67 -5.33 4.85 3.70
N HIS A 68 -5.90 4.41 4.82
CA HIS A 68 -7.00 5.08 5.49
C HIS A 68 -6.45 6.03 6.55
N SER A 69 -6.77 7.32 6.41
CA SER A 69 -6.34 8.38 7.32
C SER A 69 -7.36 9.52 7.33
N ASN A 70 -7.79 9.98 8.51
CA ASN A 70 -8.72 11.10 8.69
C ASN A 70 -9.99 11.02 7.83
N ASN A 71 -10.65 9.86 7.83
CA ASN A 71 -11.83 9.53 7.01
C ASN A 71 -11.60 9.63 5.49
N ARG A 72 -10.34 9.67 5.06
CA ARG A 72 -9.95 9.67 3.65
C ARG A 72 -9.19 8.40 3.32
N VAL A 73 -9.32 7.99 2.06
CA VAL A 73 -8.62 6.84 1.49
C VAL A 73 -7.68 7.34 0.42
N TYR A 74 -6.40 7.06 0.60
CA TYR A 74 -5.33 7.33 -0.36
C TYR A 74 -4.92 6.01 -1.00
N VAL A 75 -4.81 5.99 -2.32
CA VAL A 75 -4.61 4.74 -3.07
C VAL A 75 -3.25 4.74 -3.73
N VAL A 76 -2.43 3.73 -3.45
CA VAL A 76 -1.18 3.49 -4.18
C VAL A 76 -1.40 2.31 -5.13
N GLU A 77 -1.29 2.59 -6.41
CA GLU A 77 -1.35 1.59 -7.48
C GLU A 77 0.07 1.22 -7.92
N ASN A 78 0.38 -0.07 -7.92
CA ASN A 78 1.67 -0.58 -8.33
C ASN A 78 1.53 -1.23 -9.72
N LYS A 79 1.94 -0.51 -10.76
CA LYS A 79 1.84 -1.00 -12.14
C LYS A 79 3.22 -1.29 -12.71
N LEU A 80 3.49 -2.57 -12.95
CA LEU A 80 4.73 -3.07 -13.58
C LEU A 80 4.59 -3.29 -15.09
N LYS A 81 3.45 -3.87 -15.52
CA LYS A 81 3.26 -4.32 -16.91
C LYS A 81 2.24 -3.51 -17.71
N SER A 82 1.41 -2.72 -17.03
CA SER A 82 0.37 -1.91 -17.66
C SER A 82 0.65 -0.44 -17.46
N MET A 83 0.24 0.39 -18.41
CA MET A 83 0.32 1.84 -18.24
C MET A 83 -0.62 2.28 -17.11
N PRO A 84 -0.23 3.23 -16.26
CA PRO A 84 -1.16 3.85 -15.34
C PRO A 84 -2.23 4.59 -16.15
N TYR A 85 -3.50 4.35 -15.83
CA TYR A 85 -4.61 4.96 -16.55
C TYR A 85 -5.38 5.92 -15.63
N LEU A 86 -5.58 7.15 -16.10
CA LEU A 86 -6.32 8.18 -15.37
C LEU A 86 -7.75 7.73 -15.04
N ASN A 87 -8.38 6.97 -15.94
CA ASN A 87 -9.72 6.41 -15.73
C ASN A 87 -9.83 5.52 -14.48
N GLN A 88 -8.73 4.87 -14.06
CA GLN A 88 -8.70 4.04 -12.86
C GLN A 88 -8.78 4.92 -11.61
N LEU A 89 -8.02 6.01 -11.58
CA LEU A 89 -8.10 7.00 -10.51
C LEU A 89 -9.47 7.71 -10.47
N GLU A 90 -10.02 8.04 -11.64
CA GLU A 90 -11.38 8.57 -11.73
C GLU A 90 -12.43 7.58 -11.19
N GLY A 91 -12.24 6.29 -11.44
CA GLY A 91 -13.06 5.22 -10.88
C GLY A 91 -13.02 5.24 -9.35
N TYR A 92 -11.83 5.33 -8.76
CA TYR A 92 -11.67 5.43 -7.30
C TYR A 92 -12.28 6.71 -6.74
N GLN A 93 -12.09 7.85 -7.41
CA GLN A 93 -12.69 9.11 -7.01
C GLN A 93 -14.22 9.05 -7.04
N LYS A 94 -14.82 8.40 -8.05
CA LYS A 94 -16.27 8.17 -8.11
C LYS A 94 -16.77 7.24 -7.00
N GLU A 95 -16.04 6.17 -6.72
CA GLU A 95 -16.39 5.19 -5.68
C GLU A 95 -16.30 5.78 -4.27
N LEU A 96 -15.20 6.49 -3.98
CA LEU A 96 -14.90 7.02 -2.65
C LEU A 96 -15.50 8.40 -2.39
N GLY A 97 -15.89 9.12 -3.44
CA GLY A 97 -16.51 10.44 -3.36
C GLY A 97 -15.66 11.43 -2.57
N GLN A 98 -16.28 12.10 -1.59
CA GLN A 98 -15.57 13.06 -0.71
C GLN A 98 -14.50 12.39 0.17
N GLY A 99 -14.56 11.07 0.35
CA GLY A 99 -13.55 10.29 1.06
C GLY A 99 -12.27 10.04 0.25
N PHE A 100 -12.21 10.43 -1.03
CA PHE A 100 -10.97 10.27 -1.80
C PHE A 100 -9.89 11.26 -1.34
N GLY A 101 -8.77 10.74 -0.85
CA GLY A 101 -7.61 11.51 -0.41
C GLY A 101 -6.61 11.80 -1.53
N GLY A 102 -6.53 10.90 -2.51
CA GLY A 102 -5.63 11.01 -3.65
C GLY A 102 -5.17 9.64 -4.15
N GLY A 103 -4.64 9.60 -5.37
CA GLY A 103 -4.10 8.41 -6.00
C GLY A 103 -2.67 8.62 -6.47
N GLY A 104 -1.79 7.67 -6.19
CA GLY A 104 -0.40 7.68 -6.63
C GLY A 104 -0.06 6.39 -7.37
N PHE A 105 0.70 6.50 -8.45
CA PHE A 105 1.23 5.35 -9.17
C PHE A 105 2.69 5.13 -8.83
N LYS A 106 3.06 3.88 -8.53
CA LYS A 106 4.44 3.44 -8.57
C LYS A 106 4.71 2.73 -9.88
N ARG A 107 5.71 3.21 -10.61
CA ARG A 107 6.28 2.56 -11.78
C ARG A 107 7.67 2.06 -11.40
N ILE A 108 7.94 0.77 -11.61
CA ILE A 108 9.24 0.14 -11.40
C ILE A 108 9.70 -0.40 -12.74
#